data_AF-A0A535HWU5-F1
#
_entry.id   AF-A0A535HWU5-F1
#
_cell.length_a   1.000
_cell.length_b   1.000
_cell.length_c   1.000
_cell.angle_alpha   90.00
_cell.angle_beta   90.00
_cell.angle_gamma   90.00
#
_symmetry.space_group_name_H-M   'P 1'
#
loop_
_entity.id
_entity.type
_entity.pdbx_description
1 polymer ?
#
loop_
_entity_poly.entity_id
_entity_poly.type
_entity_poly.pdbx_seq_one_letter_code
_entity_poly.pdbx_strand_id
1 'polypeptide(L)'
;MSWLGRLFGRRADAPAPADTFTVAIPEDVAAALTADGSDLGDAVVGILRGHLESIAEAVDRGDIERIPFWLARERGADAGIEEALRDRVAQRRAEEGDTRP
;
A
#
# COMPACT_ATOMS: atom_id res chain seq x y z
N MET A 1 -26.24 -23.74 -29.62
CA MET A 1 -25.27 -23.93 -28.53
C MET A 1 -25.91 -23.54 -27.21
N SER A 2 -26.19 -24.51 -26.34
CA SER A 2 -27.05 -24.33 -25.15
C SER A 2 -26.25 -23.88 -23.93
N TRP A 3 -26.64 -22.73 -23.38
CA TRP A 3 -26.08 -22.06 -22.19
C TRP A 3 -26.18 -22.92 -20.91
N LEU A 4 -27.11 -23.87 -20.86
CA LEU A 4 -27.33 -24.75 -19.70
C LEU A 4 -26.17 -25.74 -19.45
N GLY A 5 -25.39 -26.08 -20.49
CA GLY A 5 -24.21 -26.93 -20.34
C GLY A 5 -23.09 -26.28 -19.51
N ARG A 6 -23.09 -24.95 -19.37
CA ARG A 6 -22.12 -24.21 -18.54
C ARG A 6 -22.47 -24.22 -17.05
N LEU A 7 -23.71 -24.55 -16.67
CA LEU A 7 -24.18 -24.42 -15.29
C LEU A 7 -23.93 -25.68 -14.43
N PHE A 8 -23.75 -26.85 -15.05
CA PHE A 8 -23.62 -28.13 -14.32
C PHE A 8 -22.25 -28.81 -14.43
N GLY A 9 -21.30 -28.27 -15.19
CA GLY A 9 -20.18 -29.09 -15.68
C GLY A 9 -18.77 -28.51 -15.65
N ARG A 10 -18.52 -27.31 -15.14
CA ARG A 10 -17.14 -26.83 -14.99
C ARG A 10 -16.95 -26.26 -13.60
N ARG A 11 -16.26 -27.06 -12.78
CA ARG A 11 -15.51 -26.60 -11.61
C ARG A 11 -14.58 -25.51 -12.15
N ALA A 12 -15.05 -24.27 -12.13
CA ALA A 12 -14.19 -23.12 -12.30
C ALA A 12 -13.25 -23.16 -11.10
N ASP A 13 -11.94 -23.22 -11.36
CA ASP A 13 -10.95 -22.96 -10.33
C ASP A 13 -11.38 -21.70 -9.58
N ALA A 14 -11.49 -21.82 -8.26
CA ALA A 14 -12.01 -20.76 -7.42
C ALA A 14 -11.27 -19.45 -7.72
N PRO A 15 -11.97 -18.30 -7.84
CA PRO A 15 -11.29 -17.02 -8.02
C PRO A 15 -10.30 -16.83 -6.86
N ALA A 16 -9.05 -16.50 -7.20
CA ALA A 16 -8.02 -16.21 -6.21
C ALA A 16 -8.55 -15.12 -5.25
N PRO A 17 -8.27 -15.21 -3.93
CA PRO A 17 -8.72 -14.22 -2.97
C PRO A 17 -8.24 -12.83 -3.40
N ALA A 18 -9.10 -11.82 -3.20
CA ALA A 18 -8.99 -10.46 -3.73
C ALA A 18 -7.69 -9.71 -3.37
N ASP A 19 -6.88 -10.26 -2.48
CA ASP A 19 -5.64 -9.67 -1.96
C ASP A 19 -4.36 -10.33 -2.51
N THR A 20 -4.48 -11.18 -3.53
CA THR A 20 -3.31 -11.81 -4.16
C THR A 20 -2.81 -10.96 -5.32
N PHE A 21 -1.61 -10.39 -5.18
CA PHE A 21 -0.92 -9.69 -6.26
C PHE A 21 0.10 -10.61 -6.91
N THR A 22 0.04 -10.76 -8.23
CA THR A 22 1.05 -11.48 -9.01
C THR A 22 1.99 -10.47 -9.66
N VAL A 23 3.30 -10.66 -9.48
CA VAL A 23 4.35 -9.83 -10.07
C VAL A 23 5.22 -10.72 -10.96
N ALA A 24 5.45 -10.29 -12.20
CA ALA A 24 6.40 -10.94 -13.08
C ALA A 24 7.81 -10.46 -12.74
N ILE A 25 8.71 -11.40 -12.40
CA ILE A 25 10.11 -11.11 -12.12
C ILE A 25 10.94 -11.50 -13.36
N PRO A 26 11.75 -10.60 -13.92
CA PRO A 26 12.67 -10.93 -15.00
C PRO A 26 13.62 -12.07 -14.63
N GLU A 27 13.99 -12.91 -15.60
CA GLU A 27 14.79 -14.12 -15.35
C GLU A 27 16.19 -13.80 -14.80
N ASP A 28 16.82 -12.74 -15.29
CA ASP A 28 18.12 -12.24 -14.81
C ASP A 28 18.07 -11.81 -13.35
N VAL A 29 16.97 -11.14 -12.95
CA VAL A 29 16.73 -10.75 -11.56
C VAL A 29 16.48 -11.98 -10.69
N ALA A 30 15.64 -12.91 -11.14
CA ALA A 30 15.36 -14.14 -10.41
C ALA A 30 16.65 -14.96 -10.19
N ALA A 31 17.49 -15.09 -11.22
CA ALA A 31 18.77 -15.78 -11.13
C ALA A 31 19.74 -15.10 -10.14
N ALA A 32 19.77 -13.77 -10.10
CA ALA A 32 20.57 -13.03 -9.13
C ALA A 32 20.05 -13.22 -7.70
N LEU A 33 18.73 -13.24 -7.50
CA LEU A 33 18.09 -13.41 -6.20
C LEU A 33 18.28 -14.80 -5.61
N THR A 34 18.39 -15.84 -6.45
CA THR A 34 18.57 -17.23 -6.02
C THR A 34 20.01 -17.72 -6.16
N ALA A 35 20.97 -16.83 -6.37
CA ALA A 35 22.37 -17.19 -6.63
C ALA A 35 23.04 -17.93 -5.46
N ASP A 36 22.54 -17.75 -4.24
CA ASP A 36 22.97 -18.42 -3.02
C ASP A 36 22.28 -19.77 -2.78
N GLY A 37 21.38 -20.19 -3.69
CA GLY A 37 20.59 -21.41 -3.58
C GLY A 37 19.27 -21.25 -2.82
N SER A 38 18.89 -20.04 -2.42
CA SER A 38 17.61 -19.76 -1.77
C SER A 38 16.42 -19.95 -2.73
N ASP A 39 15.26 -20.29 -2.18
CA ASP A 39 13.99 -20.25 -2.92
C ASP A 39 13.66 -18.79 -3.30
N LEU A 40 13.14 -18.57 -4.51
CA LEU A 40 12.83 -17.24 -5.02
C LEU A 40 11.82 -16.50 -4.11
N GLY A 41 10.81 -17.20 -3.60
CA GLY A 41 9.83 -16.62 -2.69
C GLY A 41 10.46 -16.15 -1.39
N ASP A 42 11.31 -16.96 -0.79
CA ASP A 42 12.01 -16.62 0.45
C ASP A 42 13.00 -15.46 0.26
N ALA A 43 13.74 -15.44 -0.86
CA ALA A 43 14.64 -14.36 -1.22
C ALA A 43 13.89 -13.01 -1.38
N VAL A 44 12.75 -13.04 -2.09
CA VAL A 44 11.90 -11.85 -2.28
C VAL A 44 11.34 -11.35 -0.95
N VAL A 45 10.84 -12.25 -0.10
CA VAL A 45 10.31 -11.90 1.23
C VAL A 45 11.40 -11.27 2.10
N GLY A 46 12.60 -11.86 2.12
CA GLY A 46 13.73 -11.34 2.89
C GLY A 46 14.13 -9.92 2.47
N ILE A 47 14.24 -9.69 1.17
CA ILE A 47 14.60 -8.37 0.63
C ILE A 47 13.50 -7.34 0.90
N LEU A 48 12.23 -7.70 0.68
CA LEU A 48 11.12 -6.79 0.92
C LEU A 48 11.04 -6.41 2.40
N ARG A 49 11.24 -7.37 3.31
CA ARG A 49 11.29 -7.09 4.75
C ARG A 49 12.43 -6.15 5.11
N GLY A 50 13.65 -6.44 4.67
CA GLY A 50 14.81 -5.57 4.95
C GLY A 50 14.66 -4.17 4.35
N HIS A 51 14.01 -4.06 3.18
CA HIS A 51 13.69 -2.77 2.57
C HIS A 51 12.71 -1.96 3.44
N LEU A 52 11.64 -2.59 3.92
CA LEU A 52 10.66 -1.95 4.78
C LEU A 52 11.24 -1.57 6.15
N GLU A 53 12.10 -2.40 6.73
CA GLU A 53 12.83 -2.10 7.97
C GLU A 53 13.74 -0.88 7.81
N SER A 54 14.52 -0.81 6.73
CA SER A 54 15.37 0.35 6.41
C SER A 54 14.57 1.64 6.26
N ILE A 55 13.36 1.55 5.68
CA ILE A 55 12.44 2.70 5.59
C ILE A 55 11.93 3.08 6.97
N ALA A 56 11.52 2.11 7.81
CA ALA A 56 11.07 2.38 9.18
C ALA A 56 12.17 3.07 10.00
N GLU A 57 13.43 2.65 9.87
CA GLU A 57 14.57 3.30 10.52
C GLU A 57 14.84 4.72 9.99
N ALA A 58 14.64 4.96 8.69
CA ALA A 58 14.77 6.30 8.11
C ALA A 58 13.66 7.24 8.63
N VAL A 59 12.45 6.71 8.75
CA VAL A 59 11.30 7.40 9.33
C VAL A 59 11.56 7.80 10.78
N ASP A 60 12.02 6.87 11.61
CA ASP A 60 12.26 7.12 13.04
C ASP A 60 13.36 8.16 13.26
N ARG A 61 14.32 8.24 12.32
CA ARG A 61 15.38 9.25 12.31
C ARG A 61 14.98 10.59 11.68
N GLY A 62 13.78 10.69 11.12
CA GLY A 62 13.33 11.89 10.42
C GLY A 62 14.06 12.16 9.09
N ASP A 63 14.66 11.14 8.49
CA ASP A 63 15.40 11.23 7.23
C ASP A 63 14.45 11.12 6.03
N ILE A 64 13.69 12.20 5.80
CA ILE A 64 12.60 12.25 4.81
C ILE A 64 13.11 12.06 3.39
N GLU A 65 14.35 12.46 3.09
CA GLU A 65 14.96 12.31 1.77
C GLU A 65 15.17 10.84 1.37
N ARG A 66 15.27 9.94 2.36
CA ARG A 66 15.42 8.49 2.13
C ARG A 66 14.09 7.74 2.04
N ILE A 67 12.97 8.38 2.32
CA ILE A 67 11.64 7.77 2.24
C ILE A 67 11.16 7.86 0.78
N PRO A 68 10.81 6.73 0.13
CA PRO A 68 10.25 6.75 -1.21
C PRO A 68 8.96 7.60 -1.30
N PHE A 69 8.80 8.36 -2.37
CA PHE A 69 7.69 9.33 -2.52
C PHE A 69 6.30 8.69 -2.42
N TRP A 70 6.13 7.43 -2.83
CA TRP A 70 4.86 6.71 -2.75
C TRP A 70 4.45 6.37 -1.30
N LEU A 71 5.42 6.29 -0.38
CA LEU A 71 5.16 6.15 1.06
C LEU A 71 5.04 7.51 1.76
N ALA A 72 5.72 8.55 1.24
CA ALA A 72 5.62 9.89 1.80
C ALA A 72 4.22 10.52 1.65
N ARG A 73 3.46 10.11 0.62
CA ARG A 73 2.14 10.68 0.29
C ARG A 73 1.10 10.51 1.39
N GLU A 74 1.12 9.41 2.15
CA GLU A 74 0.17 9.22 3.27
C GLU A 74 0.43 10.18 4.43
N ARG A 75 1.70 10.49 4.73
CA ARG A 75 2.03 11.40 5.84
C ARG A 75 1.68 12.87 5.58
N GLY A 76 1.82 13.33 4.34
CA GLY A 76 1.55 14.72 3.97
C GLY A 76 0.06 15.04 3.75
N ALA A 77 -0.72 14.05 3.29
CA ALA A 77 -2.13 14.27 2.98
C ALA A 77 -3.02 14.31 4.23
N ASP A 78 -2.75 13.47 5.23
CA ASP A 78 -3.61 13.35 6.41
C ASP A 78 -3.49 14.58 7.34
N ALA A 79 -2.26 15.07 7.56
CA ALA A 79 -2.00 16.24 8.39
C ALA A 79 -2.62 17.53 7.83
N GLY A 80 -2.63 17.70 6.50
CA GLY A 80 -3.23 18.87 5.85
C GLY A 80 -4.76 18.85 5.89
N ILE A 81 -5.38 17.66 5.82
CA ILE A 81 -6.83 17.51 5.90
C ILE A 81 -7.32 17.76 7.34
N GLU A 82 -6.61 17.27 8.35
CA GLU A 82 -6.98 17.48 9.75
C GLU A 82 -6.88 18.96 10.17
N GLU A 83 -5.83 19.67 9.74
CA GLU A 83 -5.66 21.10 10.00
C GLU A 83 -6.76 21.92 9.29
N ALA A 84 -7.03 21.63 8.02
CA ALA A 84 -8.10 22.29 7.28
C ALA A 84 -9.49 22.06 7.90
N LEU A 85 -9.72 20.88 8.48
CA LEU A 85 -10.95 20.58 9.23
C LEU A 85 -11.02 21.35 10.55
N ARG A 86 -9.91 21.48 11.29
CA ARG A 86 -9.84 22.29 12.52
C ARG A 86 -10.12 23.76 12.23
N ASP A 87 -9.50 24.32 11.21
CA ASP A 87 -9.73 25.70 10.77
C ASP A 87 -11.19 25.93 10.35
N ARG A 88 -11.76 25.00 9.56
CA ARG A 88 -13.17 25.06 9.14
C ARG A 88 -14.13 25.04 10.32
N VAL A 89 -13.84 24.22 11.35
CA VAL A 89 -14.65 24.12 12.56
C VAL A 89 -14.50 25.36 13.43
N ALA A 90 -13.29 25.93 13.55
CA ALA A 90 -13.05 27.17 14.27
C ALA A 90 -13.78 28.36 13.61
N GLN A 91 -13.72 28.45 12.29
CA GLN A 91 -14.45 29.44 11.51
C GLN A 91 -15.95 29.35 11.72
N ARG A 92 -16.52 28.14 11.65
CA ARG A 92 -17.96 27.93 11.90
C ARG A 92 -18.38 28.35 13.31
N ARG A 93 -17.57 28.08 14.33
CA ARG A 93 -17.86 28.50 15.71
C ARG A 93 -17.76 30.00 15.92
N ALA A 94 -16.85 30.68 15.23
CA ALA A 94 -16.76 32.14 15.26
C ALA A 94 -17.99 32.79 14.60
N GLU A 95 -18.45 32.24 13.48
CA GLU A 95 -19.66 32.69 12.76
C GLU A 95 -20.95 32.41 13.57
N GLU A 96 -21.02 31.28 14.28
CA GLU A 96 -22.15 30.93 15.16
C GLU A 96 -22.12 31.69 16.52
N GLY A 97 -20.97 32.20 16.94
CA GLY A 97 -20.80 33.00 18.18
C GLY A 97 -21.24 34.46 18.05
N ASP A 98 -21.25 35.01 16.83
CA ASP A 98 -21.62 36.40 16.52
C ASP A 98 -23.14 36.58 16.26
N THR A 99 -23.89 35.47 16.23
CA THR A 99 -25.34 35.45 15.96
C THR A 99 -26.21 35.19 17.18
N ARG A 100 -25.64 35.22 18.39
CA ARG A 100 -26.41 35.16 19.64
C ARG A 100 -26.41 36.53 20.33
N PRO A 101 -27.54 37.26 20.33
CA PRO A 101 -27.68 38.52 21.07
C PRO A 101 -27.62 38.32 22.59
#